data_AF-B3RZU5-F1
#
_entry.id   AF-B3RZU5-F1
#
_cell.length_a   1.000
_cell.length_b   1.000
_cell.length_c   1.000
_cell.angle_alpha   90.00
_cell.angle_beta   90.00
_cell.angle_gamma   90.00
#
_symmetry.space_group_name_H-M   'P 1'
#
loop_
_entity.id
_entity.type
_entity.pdbx_description
1 polymer ?
#
loop_
_entity_poly.entity_id
_entity_poly.type
_entity_poly.pdbx_seq_one_letter_code
_entity_poly.pdbx_strand_id
1 'polypeptide(L)'
;MCDSELSAKLARRQEINEGVREPEALSEANVFNPYTEFKEFSRKQIKEFEGMFAQHDIDKNGFIDMQELKLMMEKLGNPQTHSSLKNILLTVDEDKDNMINFREFLLLFRHVAAGDLTTDSDAMTALANLAEIDVGTAGVKNAKSFFEAKIDKLSIGKKREEEIKAEQEEKKKSSMEAAERRKNFNEKMSVFK
;
A
#
# COMPACT_ATOMS: atom_id res chain seq x y z
N MET A 1 -6.59 -38.23 -34.75
CA MET A 1 -7.24 -36.92 -34.48
C MET A 1 -6.21 -35.78 -34.38
N CYS A 2 -4.98 -35.99 -33.90
CA CYS A 2 -3.94 -34.94 -33.83
C CYS A 2 -3.38 -34.46 -35.20
N ASP A 3 -3.39 -35.28 -36.25
CA ASP A 3 -2.90 -34.86 -37.58
C ASP A 3 -3.75 -33.78 -38.25
N SER A 4 -5.04 -33.72 -37.89
CA SER A 4 -6.00 -32.81 -38.53
C SER A 4 -5.80 -31.35 -38.12
N GLU A 5 -5.33 -31.10 -36.89
CA GLU A 5 -5.10 -29.73 -36.44
C GLU A 5 -3.80 -29.16 -36.98
N LEU A 6 -2.77 -30.00 -37.12
CA LEU A 6 -1.48 -29.58 -37.66
C LEU A 6 -1.57 -29.31 -39.16
N SER A 7 -2.29 -30.16 -39.90
CA SER A 7 -2.55 -29.96 -41.32
C SER A 7 -3.36 -28.68 -41.58
N ALA A 8 -4.40 -28.41 -40.77
CA ALA A 8 -5.18 -27.18 -40.86
C ALA A 8 -4.34 -25.93 -40.55
N LYS A 9 -3.45 -25.99 -39.55
CA LYS A 9 -2.52 -24.88 -39.22
C LYS A 9 -1.50 -24.63 -40.32
N LEU A 10 -0.99 -25.68 -40.98
CA LEU A 10 -0.04 -25.55 -42.10
C LEU A 10 -0.72 -24.97 -43.34
N ALA A 11 -1.92 -25.46 -43.69
CA ALA A 11 -2.70 -24.94 -44.80
C ALA A 11 -3.02 -23.44 -44.61
N ARG A 12 -3.48 -23.05 -43.41
CA ARG A 12 -3.72 -21.64 -43.06
C ARG A 12 -2.47 -20.78 -43.21
N ARG A 13 -1.28 -21.30 -42.86
CA ARG A 13 0.01 -20.59 -43.02
C ARG A 13 0.42 -20.41 -44.48
N GLN A 14 0.20 -21.43 -45.32
CA GLN A 14 0.50 -21.34 -46.75
C GLN A 14 -0.40 -20.30 -47.43
N GLU A 15 -1.69 -20.30 -47.13
CA GLU A 15 -2.64 -19.32 -47.67
C GLU A 15 -2.29 -17.88 -47.28
N ILE A 16 -1.72 -17.66 -46.08
CA ILE A 16 -1.22 -16.35 -45.66
C ILE A 16 0.02 -15.93 -46.47
N ASN A 17 0.97 -16.85 -46.68
CA ASN A 17 2.18 -16.55 -47.46
C ASN A 17 1.88 -16.32 -48.95
N GLU A 18 0.84 -16.97 -49.47
CA GLU A 18 0.36 -16.81 -50.84
C GLU A 18 -0.56 -15.59 -51.02
N GLY A 19 -0.87 -14.87 -49.92
CA GLY A 19 -1.73 -13.68 -49.94
C GLY A 19 -3.21 -13.98 -50.17
N VAL A 20 -3.62 -15.25 -50.10
CA VAL A 20 -4.99 -15.71 -50.30
C VAL A 20 -5.85 -15.48 -49.06
N ARG A 21 -5.20 -15.50 -47.89
CA ARG A 21 -5.81 -15.22 -46.59
C ARG A 21 -5.03 -14.11 -45.92
N GLU A 22 -5.66 -13.01 -45.52
CA GLU A 22 -4.98 -12.07 -44.64
C GLU A 22 -4.65 -12.79 -43.32
N PRO A 23 -3.47 -12.57 -42.72
CA PRO A 23 -3.24 -13.07 -41.38
C PRO A 23 -4.37 -12.52 -40.53
N GLU A 24 -5.25 -13.40 -40.04
CA GLU A 24 -6.25 -13.00 -39.07
C GLU A 24 -5.48 -12.23 -38.01
N ALA A 25 -5.74 -10.93 -37.90
CA ALA A 25 -5.20 -10.13 -36.84
C ALA A 25 -5.56 -10.91 -35.59
N LEU A 26 -4.55 -11.51 -34.93
CA LEU A 26 -4.71 -12.00 -33.58
C LEU A 26 -5.34 -10.82 -32.90
N SER A 27 -6.60 -10.99 -32.46
CA SER A 27 -7.38 -9.90 -31.89
C SER A 27 -6.43 -9.07 -31.04
N GLU A 28 -6.37 -7.76 -31.27
CA GLU A 28 -5.65 -6.82 -30.42
C GLU A 28 -6.26 -6.79 -28.99
N ALA A 29 -6.84 -7.90 -28.52
CA ALA A 29 -6.83 -8.27 -27.13
C ALA A 29 -5.37 -8.23 -26.70
N ASN A 30 -4.97 -7.06 -26.24
CA ASN A 30 -3.73 -6.78 -25.55
C ASN A 30 -3.61 -7.85 -24.45
N VAL A 31 -2.95 -8.97 -24.77
CA VAL A 31 -2.88 -10.12 -23.88
C VAL A 31 -2.12 -9.65 -22.66
N PHE A 32 -2.84 -9.48 -21.56
CA PHE A 32 -2.27 -8.96 -20.34
C PHE A 32 -1.10 -9.85 -19.92
N ASN A 33 0.10 -9.26 -19.88
CA ASN A 33 1.30 -9.93 -19.42
C ASN A 33 1.86 -9.17 -18.21
N PRO A 34 1.66 -9.69 -16.99
CA PRO A 34 2.04 -8.99 -15.76
C PRO A 34 3.55 -8.75 -15.69
N TYR A 35 4.37 -9.64 -16.27
CA TYR A 35 5.83 -9.56 -16.23
C TYR A 35 6.41 -8.45 -17.13
N THR A 36 5.65 -7.99 -18.11
CA THR A 36 6.08 -6.91 -19.02
C THR A 36 5.52 -5.56 -18.62
N GLU A 37 4.33 -5.53 -18.00
CA GLU A 37 3.66 -4.32 -17.55
C GLU A 37 4.20 -3.84 -16.20
N PHE A 38 4.40 -4.76 -15.24
CA PHE A 38 4.88 -4.45 -13.89
C PHE A 38 6.35 -4.84 -13.71
N LYS A 39 7.25 -4.05 -14.29
CA LYS A 39 8.71 -4.31 -14.26
C LYS A 39 9.35 -4.03 -12.90
N GLU A 40 8.65 -3.28 -12.05
CA GLU A 40 9.02 -2.99 -10.65
C GLU A 40 8.91 -4.23 -9.75
N PHE A 41 8.13 -5.23 -10.15
CA PHE A 41 7.99 -6.47 -9.42
C PHE A 41 8.83 -7.58 -10.06
N SER A 42 9.59 -8.29 -9.24
CA SER A 42 10.27 -9.51 -9.67
C SER A 42 9.26 -10.59 -10.05
N ARG A 43 9.68 -11.53 -10.90
CA ARG A 43 8.86 -12.70 -11.26
C ARG A 43 8.39 -13.51 -10.03
N LYS A 44 9.20 -13.51 -8.96
CA LYS A 44 8.86 -14.19 -7.71
C LYS A 44 7.71 -13.46 -6.99
N GLN A 45 7.78 -12.14 -6.90
CA GLN A 45 6.71 -11.32 -6.31
C GLN A 45 5.41 -11.45 -7.09
N ILE A 46 5.47 -11.39 -8.43
CA ILE A 46 4.27 -11.56 -9.27
C ILE A 46 3.59 -12.91 -9.00
N LYS A 47 4.38 -13.98 -8.80
CA LYS A 47 3.85 -15.29 -8.40
C LYS A 47 3.27 -15.32 -6.98
N GLU A 48 3.87 -14.60 -6.04
CA GLU A 48 3.33 -14.47 -4.68
C GLU A 48 1.99 -13.72 -4.69
N PHE A 49 1.89 -12.64 -5.48
CA PHE A 49 0.64 -11.91 -5.69
C PHE A 49 -0.41 -12.77 -6.37
N GLU A 50 -0.04 -13.59 -7.36
CA GLU A 50 -0.94 -14.56 -8.00
C GLU A 50 -1.48 -15.57 -6.98
N GLY A 51 -0.60 -16.11 -6.11
CA GLY A 51 -1.02 -17.04 -5.05
C GLY A 51 -1.93 -16.39 -4.01
N MET A 52 -1.65 -15.14 -3.64
CA MET A 52 -2.47 -14.36 -2.72
C MET A 52 -3.85 -14.05 -3.33
N PHE A 53 -3.88 -13.60 -4.58
CA PHE A 53 -5.11 -13.37 -5.33
C PHE A 53 -5.99 -14.62 -5.34
N ALA A 54 -5.42 -15.77 -5.72
CA ALA A 54 -6.12 -17.05 -5.76
C ALA A 54 -6.57 -17.58 -4.38
N GLN A 55 -5.98 -17.10 -3.28
CA GLN A 55 -6.38 -17.47 -1.92
C GLN A 55 -7.59 -16.64 -1.43
N HIS A 56 -7.77 -15.44 -1.99
CA HIS A 56 -8.80 -14.50 -1.58
C HIS A 56 -10.00 -14.47 -2.53
N ASP A 57 -9.81 -14.87 -3.79
CA ASP A 57 -10.86 -15.24 -4.73
C ASP A 57 -11.53 -16.56 -4.28
N ILE A 58 -12.63 -16.45 -3.54
CA ILE A 58 -13.33 -17.58 -2.90
C ILE A 58 -14.15 -18.34 -3.94
N ASP A 59 -14.83 -17.61 -4.83
CA ASP A 59 -15.72 -18.17 -5.84
C ASP A 59 -14.98 -18.59 -7.12
N LYS A 60 -13.70 -18.22 -7.24
CA LYS A 60 -12.79 -18.53 -8.36
C LYS A 60 -13.27 -17.94 -9.68
N ASN A 61 -13.91 -16.77 -9.61
CA ASN A 61 -14.40 -16.08 -10.78
C ASN A 61 -13.28 -15.29 -11.51
N GLY A 62 -12.08 -15.18 -10.91
CA GLY A 62 -10.95 -14.44 -11.47
C GLY A 62 -10.95 -12.95 -11.13
N PHE A 63 -11.79 -12.52 -10.20
CA PHE A 63 -11.97 -11.16 -9.70
C PHE A 63 -12.09 -11.20 -8.18
N ILE A 64 -11.76 -10.10 -7.51
CA ILE A 64 -11.97 -9.94 -6.07
C ILE A 64 -13.09 -8.92 -5.88
N ASP A 65 -14.18 -9.34 -5.27
CA ASP A 65 -15.28 -8.45 -4.93
C ASP A 65 -15.01 -7.65 -3.63
N MET A 66 -15.92 -6.73 -3.31
CA MET A 66 -15.81 -5.90 -2.10
C MET A 66 -15.81 -6.72 -0.78
N GLN A 67 -16.50 -7.86 -0.75
CA GLN A 67 -16.59 -8.71 0.44
C GLN A 67 -15.31 -9.54 0.62
N GLU A 68 -14.76 -10.06 -0.46
CA GLU A 68 -13.50 -10.78 -0.54
C GLU A 68 -12.33 -9.86 -0.22
N LEU A 69 -12.33 -8.64 -0.74
CA LEU A 69 -11.37 -7.59 -0.37
C LEU A 69 -11.42 -7.28 1.13
N LYS A 70 -12.63 -7.19 1.70
CA LYS A 70 -12.79 -6.99 3.15
C LYS A 70 -12.20 -8.17 3.94
N LEU A 71 -12.54 -9.39 3.56
CA LEU A 71 -12.03 -10.60 4.23
C LEU A 71 -10.51 -10.72 4.09
N MET A 72 -9.97 -10.32 2.94
CA MET A 72 -8.53 -10.22 2.73
C MET A 72 -7.90 -9.29 3.78
N MET A 73 -8.39 -8.05 3.90
CA MET A 73 -7.88 -7.09 4.88
C MET A 73 -8.01 -7.58 6.33
N GLU A 74 -9.09 -8.30 6.67
CA GLU A 74 -9.26 -8.94 7.98
C GLU A 74 -8.23 -10.05 8.22
N LYS A 75 -7.98 -10.92 7.24
CA LYS A 75 -6.98 -12.01 7.33
C LYS A 75 -5.55 -11.47 7.50
N LEU A 76 -5.28 -10.28 6.97
CA LEU A 76 -3.99 -9.60 7.10
C LEU A 76 -3.83 -8.88 8.44
N GLY A 77 -4.83 -8.99 9.33
CA GLY A 77 -4.80 -8.41 10.67
C GLY A 77 -5.09 -6.91 10.71
N ASN A 78 -5.58 -6.32 9.61
CA ASN A 78 -5.91 -4.90 9.57
C ASN A 78 -7.27 -4.63 8.90
N PRO A 79 -8.37 -4.82 9.64
CA PRO A 79 -9.71 -4.59 9.12
C PRO A 79 -9.90 -3.13 8.69
N GLN A 80 -10.37 -2.93 7.47
CA GLN A 80 -10.66 -1.60 6.91
C GLN A 80 -12.15 -1.26 6.99
N THR A 81 -12.46 0.04 7.09
CA THR A 81 -13.85 0.51 7.00
C THR A 81 -14.37 0.38 5.58
N HIS A 82 -15.69 0.21 5.42
CA HIS A 82 -16.31 0.10 4.10
C HIS A 82 -16.00 1.30 3.19
N SER A 83 -15.95 2.52 3.77
CA SER A 83 -15.57 3.73 3.03
C SER A 83 -14.11 3.70 2.57
N SER A 84 -13.18 3.17 3.39
CA SER A 84 -11.78 3.00 3.02
C SER A 84 -11.62 2.00 1.86
N LEU A 85 -12.29 0.85 1.97
CA LEU A 85 -12.29 -0.17 0.91
C LEU A 85 -12.85 0.38 -0.41
N LYS A 86 -13.88 1.23 -0.35
CA LYS A 86 -14.47 1.84 -1.54
C LYS A 86 -13.51 2.82 -2.20
N ASN A 87 -12.78 3.60 -1.40
CA ASN A 87 -11.75 4.51 -1.93
C ASN A 87 -10.61 3.73 -2.58
N ILE A 88 -10.21 2.59 -1.99
CA ILE A 88 -9.19 1.70 -2.58
C ILE A 88 -9.67 1.22 -3.95
N LEU A 89 -10.88 0.65 -4.02
CA LEU A 89 -11.50 0.17 -5.24
C LEU A 89 -11.48 1.27 -6.32
N LEU A 90 -12.04 2.45 -6.01
CA LEU A 90 -12.11 3.59 -6.92
C LEU A 90 -10.76 4.09 -7.44
N THR A 91 -9.67 3.78 -6.74
CA THR A 91 -8.33 4.22 -7.15
C THR A 91 -7.69 3.27 -8.16
N VAL A 92 -8.03 1.97 -8.11
CA VAL A 92 -7.39 0.93 -8.92
C VAL A 92 -8.29 0.32 -9.99
N ASP A 93 -9.60 0.44 -9.81
CA ASP A 93 -10.66 -0.01 -10.72
C ASP A 93 -10.67 0.90 -11.98
N GLU A 94 -9.98 0.45 -13.03
CA GLU A 94 -9.83 1.20 -14.28
C GLU A 94 -11.04 0.98 -15.21
N ASP A 95 -11.66 -0.20 -15.16
CA ASP A 95 -12.78 -0.59 -16.00
C ASP A 95 -14.18 -0.30 -15.39
N LYS A 96 -14.21 0.07 -14.11
CA LYS A 96 -15.38 0.48 -13.31
C LYS A 96 -16.39 -0.63 -13.10
N ASP A 97 -15.94 -1.88 -13.04
CA ASP A 97 -16.79 -3.03 -12.78
C ASP A 97 -17.09 -3.23 -11.27
N ASN A 98 -16.46 -2.43 -10.39
CA ASN A 98 -16.48 -2.54 -8.93
C ASN A 98 -15.94 -3.86 -8.39
N MET A 99 -15.16 -4.57 -9.20
CA MET A 99 -14.37 -5.73 -8.84
C MET A 99 -12.89 -5.39 -9.04
N ILE A 100 -12.02 -6.29 -8.62
CA ILE A 100 -10.58 -6.13 -8.83
C ILE A 100 -10.10 -7.33 -9.61
N ASN A 101 -9.73 -7.11 -10.87
CA ASN A 101 -9.06 -8.13 -11.66
C ASN A 101 -7.57 -8.25 -11.25
N PHE A 102 -6.87 -9.28 -11.73
CA PHE A 102 -5.47 -9.51 -11.33
C PHE A 102 -4.51 -8.35 -11.72
N ARG A 103 -4.78 -7.65 -12.83
CA ARG A 103 -3.98 -6.49 -13.25
C ARG A 103 -4.16 -5.32 -12.29
N GLU A 104 -5.39 -5.04 -11.89
CA GLU A 104 -5.74 -4.00 -10.91
C GLU A 104 -5.24 -4.33 -9.51
N PHE A 105 -5.24 -5.62 -9.17
CA PHE A 105 -4.59 -6.11 -7.96
C PHE A 105 -3.11 -5.74 -7.95
N LEU A 106 -2.38 -5.91 -9.06
CA LEU A 106 -0.98 -5.48 -9.16
C LEU A 106 -0.83 -3.94 -9.15
N LEU A 107 -1.75 -3.19 -9.77
CA LEU A 107 -1.78 -1.73 -9.68
C LEU A 107 -1.93 -1.26 -8.25
N LEU A 108 -2.75 -1.94 -7.45
CA LEU A 108 -2.89 -1.68 -6.02
C LEU A 108 -1.54 -1.75 -5.32
N PHE A 109 -0.78 -2.85 -5.46
CA PHE A 109 0.56 -2.95 -4.88
C PHE A 109 1.51 -1.88 -5.41
N ARG A 110 1.37 -1.48 -6.68
CA ARG A 110 2.20 -0.41 -7.26
C ARG A 110 1.94 0.93 -6.59
N HIS A 111 0.67 1.32 -6.45
CA HIS A 111 0.30 2.58 -5.78
C HIS A 111 0.76 2.62 -4.33
N VAL A 112 0.78 1.47 -3.66
CA VAL A 112 1.30 1.32 -2.30
C VAL A 112 2.81 1.44 -2.26
N ALA A 113 3.51 0.76 -3.17
CA ALA A 113 4.97 0.82 -3.26
C ALA A 113 5.48 2.21 -3.65
N ALA A 114 4.71 2.96 -4.45
CA ALA A 114 4.98 4.34 -4.82
C ALA A 114 4.66 5.34 -3.68
N GLY A 115 3.82 4.95 -2.71
CA GLY A 115 3.36 5.83 -1.64
C GLY A 115 2.28 6.83 -2.07
N ASP A 116 1.70 6.66 -3.27
CA ASP A 116 0.64 7.52 -3.81
C ASP A 116 -0.68 7.32 -3.06
N LEU A 117 -0.90 6.13 -2.50
CA LEU A 117 -2.06 5.83 -1.68
C LEU A 117 -1.77 6.15 -0.21
N THR A 118 -1.93 7.42 0.17
CA THR A 118 -1.85 7.85 1.58
C THR A 118 -3.18 7.60 2.28
N THR A 119 -3.57 6.34 2.46
CA THR A 119 -4.60 6.04 3.45
C THR A 119 -3.93 6.02 4.82
N ASP A 120 -4.51 6.72 5.80
CA ASP A 120 -3.98 6.92 7.16
C ASP A 120 -3.77 5.62 7.98
N SER A 121 -3.92 4.46 7.36
CA SER A 121 -3.92 3.17 8.02
C SER A 121 -2.65 2.40 7.64
N ASP A 122 -1.92 1.98 8.66
CA ASP A 122 -0.88 0.94 8.63
C ASP A 122 -1.29 -0.36 7.92
N ALA A 123 -2.53 -0.48 7.43
CA ALA A 123 -3.10 -1.62 6.72
C ALA A 123 -2.49 -1.87 5.36
N MET A 124 -2.28 -0.80 4.60
CA MET A 124 -1.70 -0.92 3.28
C MET A 124 -0.19 -1.15 3.38
N THR A 125 0.44 -0.55 4.38
CA THR A 125 1.81 -0.85 4.81
C THR A 125 1.95 -2.31 5.25
N ALA A 126 0.97 -2.87 5.97
CA ALA A 126 0.97 -4.28 6.38
C ALA A 126 0.83 -5.24 5.20
N LEU A 127 0.02 -4.91 4.19
CA LEU A 127 -0.04 -5.65 2.92
C LEU A 127 1.32 -5.62 2.20
N ALA A 128 1.99 -4.46 2.17
CA ALA A 128 3.33 -4.31 1.61
C ALA A 128 4.41 -5.07 2.42
N ASN A 129 4.26 -5.16 3.74
CA ASN A 129 5.16 -5.93 4.61
C ASN A 129 4.88 -7.45 4.55
N LEU A 130 3.66 -7.90 4.26
CA LEU A 130 3.39 -9.33 4.01
C LEU A 130 3.89 -9.77 2.63
N ALA A 131 3.97 -8.83 1.69
CA ALA A 131 4.73 -8.97 0.45
C ALA A 131 6.25 -8.81 0.66
N GLU A 132 6.76 -8.99 1.90
CA GLU A 132 8.17 -8.87 2.24
C GLU A 132 9.06 -9.70 1.30
N ILE A 133 9.60 -8.99 0.32
CA ILE A 133 10.81 -9.33 -0.40
C ILE A 133 11.94 -9.25 0.61
N ASP A 134 12.70 -10.33 0.73
CA ASP A 134 13.95 -10.33 1.49
C ASP A 134 14.87 -9.22 0.97
N VAL A 135 14.90 -8.12 1.74
CA VAL A 135 15.65 -6.89 1.51
C VAL A 135 17.16 -7.13 1.47
N GLY A 136 17.62 -8.35 1.80
CA GLY A 136 19.01 -8.80 1.65
C GLY A 136 19.45 -8.98 0.19
N THR A 137 18.53 -9.11 -0.78
CA THR A 137 18.89 -9.46 -2.18
C THR A 137 18.68 -8.34 -3.20
N ALA A 138 17.76 -7.41 -2.95
CA ALA A 138 17.46 -6.30 -3.86
C ALA A 138 18.01 -4.98 -3.30
N GLY A 139 19.15 -4.54 -3.83
CA GLY A 139 19.83 -3.30 -3.49
C GLY A 139 18.88 -2.11 -3.34
N VAL A 140 18.90 -1.54 -2.14
CA VAL A 140 17.78 -0.80 -1.58
C VAL A 140 17.85 0.68 -1.94
N LYS A 141 17.25 1.07 -3.08
CA LYS A 141 17.04 2.50 -3.39
C LYS A 141 15.89 3.12 -2.60
N ASN A 142 14.88 2.33 -2.21
CA ASN A 142 13.67 2.85 -1.53
C ASN A 142 13.76 2.91 0.00
N ALA A 143 14.60 2.11 0.67
CA ALA A 143 14.67 2.14 2.14
C ALA A 143 15.31 3.40 2.69
N LYS A 144 16.03 4.19 1.88
CA LYS A 144 16.48 5.51 2.33
C LYS A 144 15.27 6.36 2.77
N SER A 145 14.22 6.41 1.95
CA SER A 145 12.99 7.15 2.27
C SER A 145 12.22 6.54 3.44
N PHE A 146 12.22 5.20 3.61
CA PHE A 146 11.58 4.53 4.75
C PHE A 146 12.30 4.80 6.08
N PHE A 147 13.64 4.74 6.10
CA PHE A 147 14.42 5.02 7.31
C PHE A 147 14.45 6.53 7.61
N GLU A 148 14.54 7.39 6.61
CA GLU A 148 14.50 8.86 6.76
C GLU A 148 13.14 9.32 7.30
N ALA A 149 12.02 8.83 6.76
CA ALA A 149 10.69 9.13 7.29
C ALA A 149 10.46 8.60 8.72
N LYS A 150 11.06 7.46 9.09
CA LYS A 150 10.96 6.91 10.44
C LYS A 150 11.81 7.70 11.45
N ILE A 151 12.96 8.21 11.03
CA ILE A 151 13.82 9.10 11.83
C ILE A 151 13.11 10.45 12.05
N ASP A 152 12.47 11.01 11.02
CA ASP A 152 11.74 12.27 11.13
C ASP A 152 10.51 12.17 12.05
N LYS A 153 9.69 11.12 11.91
CA LYS A 153 8.55 10.88 12.82
C LYS A 153 8.99 10.71 14.28
N LEU A 154 10.10 10.02 14.52
CA LEU A 154 10.66 9.87 15.88
C LEU A 154 11.25 11.17 16.44
N SER A 155 11.88 11.99 15.60
CA SER A 155 12.48 13.26 16.01
C SER A 155 11.42 14.34 16.29
N ILE A 156 10.32 14.36 15.52
CA ILE A 156 9.17 15.25 15.72
C ILE A 156 8.44 14.91 17.03
N GLY A 157 8.32 13.62 17.37
CA GLY A 157 7.73 13.18 18.64
C GLY A 157 8.54 13.63 19.86
N LYS A 158 9.87 13.44 19.83
CA LYS A 158 10.76 13.84 20.93
C LYS A 158 10.79 15.37 21.15
N LYS A 159 10.80 16.17 20.07
CA LYS A 159 10.79 17.63 20.18
C LYS A 159 9.54 18.19 20.85
N ARG A 160 8.34 17.66 20.55
CA ARG A 160 7.10 18.13 21.19
C ARG A 160 7.00 17.75 22.66
N GLU A 161 7.44 16.55 23.05
CA GLU A 161 7.40 16.12 24.46
C GLU A 161 8.32 16.95 25.35
N GLU A 162 9.53 17.28 24.87
CA GLU A 162 10.48 18.11 25.60
C GLU A 162 9.97 19.55 25.78
N GLU A 163 9.30 20.11 24.76
CA GLU A 163 8.74 21.47 24.79
C GLU A 163 7.56 21.59 25.77
N ILE A 164 6.64 20.62 25.78
CA ILE A 164 5.49 20.57 26.71
C ILE A 164 5.97 20.43 28.16
N LYS A 165 7.02 19.63 28.38
CA LYS A 165 7.56 19.38 29.72
C LYS A 165 8.28 20.61 30.29
N ALA A 166 9.04 21.33 29.48
CA ALA A 166 9.73 22.55 29.90
C ALA A 166 8.75 23.67 30.29
N GLU A 167 7.67 23.86 29.53
CA GLU A 167 6.67 24.91 29.81
C GLU A 167 5.92 24.66 31.14
N GLN A 168 5.56 23.41 31.44
CA GLN A 168 4.90 23.08 32.71
C GLN A 168 5.80 23.30 33.92
N GLU A 169 7.09 23.04 33.79
CA GLU A 169 8.05 23.18 34.88
C GLU A 169 8.36 24.66 35.19
N GLU A 170 8.47 25.50 34.16
CA GLU A 170 8.67 26.95 34.31
C GLU A 170 7.44 27.63 34.92
N LYS A 171 6.24 27.23 34.49
CA LYS A 171 4.97 27.73 35.04
C LYS A 171 4.80 27.35 36.51
N LYS A 172 5.22 26.14 36.89
CA LYS A 172 5.19 25.67 38.28
C LYS A 172 6.23 26.36 39.17
N LYS A 173 7.41 26.66 38.62
CA LYS A 173 8.47 27.40 39.34
C LYS A 173 8.06 28.85 39.60
N SER A 174 7.50 29.53 38.59
CA SER A 174 6.96 30.89 38.71
C SER A 174 5.83 30.98 39.73
N SER A 175 4.91 29.99 39.75
CA SER A 175 3.81 30.00 40.73
C SER A 175 4.29 29.79 42.17
N MET A 176 5.31 28.95 42.37
CA MET A 176 5.92 28.73 43.68
C MET A 176 6.65 29.98 44.18
N GLU A 177 7.43 30.62 43.31
CA GLU A 177 8.17 31.83 43.67
C GLU A 177 7.23 33.01 43.97
N ALA A 178 6.14 33.16 43.22
CA ALA A 178 5.10 34.15 43.50
C ALA A 178 4.38 33.89 44.84
N ALA A 179 4.12 32.62 45.18
CA ALA A 179 3.53 32.25 46.45
C ALA A 179 4.47 32.53 47.63
N GLU A 180 5.77 32.26 47.46
CA GLU A 180 6.79 32.52 48.47
C GLU A 180 7.02 34.03 48.67
N ARG A 181 7.02 34.81 47.59
CA ARG A 181 7.07 36.28 47.65
C ARG A 181 5.87 36.85 48.42
N ARG A 182 4.68 36.28 48.22
CA ARG A 182 3.45 36.68 48.92
C ARG A 182 3.50 36.32 50.41
N LYS A 183 4.04 35.15 50.76
CA LYS A 183 4.27 34.75 52.16
C LYS A 183 5.27 35.66 52.86
N ASN A 184 6.43 35.91 52.24
CA ASN A 184 7.45 36.79 52.81
C ASN A 184 6.96 38.24 52.97
N PHE A 185 6.13 38.73 52.05
CA PHE A 185 5.49 40.04 52.19
C PHE A 185 4.53 40.08 53.39
N ASN A 186 3.72 39.03 53.57
CA ASN A 186 2.77 38.93 54.67
C ASN A 186 3.45 38.80 56.04
N GLU A 187 4.52 38.01 56.13
CA GLU A 187 5.32 37.87 57.36
C GLU A 187 5.98 39.20 57.75
N LYS A 188 6.63 39.90 56.81
CA LYS A 188 7.21 41.22 57.09
C LYS A 188 6.17 42.24 57.51
N MET A 189 4.96 42.20 56.95
CA MET A 189 3.85 43.07 57.39
C MET A 189 3.36 42.75 58.80
N SER A 190 3.35 41.48 59.20
CA SER A 190 2.95 41.08 60.57
C SER A 190 3.96 41.45 61.65
N VAL A 191 5.23 41.69 61.28
CA VAL A 191 6.30 42.12 62.21
C VAL A 191 6.25 43.62 62.52
N PHE A 192 5.56 44.42 61.71
CA PHE A 192 5.44 45.88 61.86
C PHE A 192 4.15 46.33 62.59
N LYS A 193 3.43 45.41 63.23
CA LYS A 193 2.24 45.69 64.06
C LYS A 193 2.55 45.49 65.54
#